data_AF-A0A4V6Q395-F1
#
_entry.id   AF-A0A4V6Q395-F1
#
_cell.length_a   1.000
_cell.length_b   1.000
_cell.length_c   1.000
_cell.angle_alpha   90.00
_cell.angle_beta   90.00
_cell.angle_gamma   90.00
#
_symmetry.space_group_name_H-M   'P 1'
#
loop_
_entity.id
_entity.type
_entity.pdbx_description
1 polymer ?
#
loop_
_entity_poly.entity_id
_entity_poly.type
_entity_poly.pdbx_seq_one_letter_code
_entity_poly.pdbx_strand_id
1 'polypeptide(L)'
;MAGLVLIDATPKEICSNKAVQAGFTLSAMLTRLFKVLTPIGVVSFLLAIDNLPFYPEQAAFRGKVSQEDYRNWVWAVGRNLAGNAGDELTSVLDLAASSKHIDAARSQQPEHALPTTVLTSHAYGRKWVAMQQRMASQFQNVLHLILPDRSHNMHMSQPELVAEAAMKMGLRHDTEPAGTLRFI
;
A
#
# COMPACT_ATOMS: atom_id res chain seq x y z
N MET A 1 -7.86 -20.33 -7.53
CA MET A 1 -8.04 -19.83 -6.16
C MET A 1 -7.72 -18.35 -6.13
N ALA A 2 -8.42 -17.56 -5.32
CA ALA A 2 -8.14 -16.15 -5.12
C ALA A 2 -7.67 -15.92 -3.67
N GLY A 3 -6.79 -14.96 -3.47
CA GLY A 3 -6.36 -14.55 -2.14
C GLY A 3 -5.97 -13.07 -2.12
N LEU A 4 -5.72 -12.53 -0.94
CA LEU A 4 -5.58 -11.09 -0.71
C LEU A 4 -4.16 -10.72 -0.28
N VAL A 5 -3.45 -9.93 -1.08
CA VAL A 5 -2.17 -9.31 -0.68
C VAL A 5 -2.43 -7.88 -0.24
N LEU A 6 -2.17 -7.60 1.04
CA LEU A 6 -2.26 -6.27 1.64
C LEU A 6 -0.84 -5.71 1.78
N ILE A 7 -0.52 -4.69 0.99
CA ILE A 7 0.81 -4.04 0.98
C ILE A 7 0.67 -2.71 1.73
N ASP A 8 1.26 -2.62 2.93
CA ASP A 8 1.19 -1.43 3.79
C ASP A 8 -0.24 -0.87 3.89
N ALA A 9 -1.22 -1.77 3.99
CA ALA A 9 -2.62 -1.40 3.90
C ALA A 9 -3.02 -0.47 5.05
N THR A 10 -3.91 0.49 4.78
CA THR A 10 -4.29 1.53 5.74
C THR A 10 -5.06 0.96 6.94
N PRO A 11 -4.49 0.90 8.16
CA PRO A 11 -5.18 0.35 9.32
C PRO A 11 -6.28 1.30 9.81
N LYS A 12 -7.41 0.77 10.27
CA LYS A 12 -8.54 1.60 10.76
C LYS A 12 -8.15 2.61 11.84
N GLU A 13 -7.15 2.29 12.67
CA GLU A 13 -6.69 3.16 13.75
C GLU A 13 -6.18 4.53 13.27
N ILE A 14 -5.78 4.67 12.00
CA ILE A 14 -5.34 5.95 11.46
C ILE A 14 -6.44 7.01 11.51
N CYS A 15 -7.71 6.60 11.47
CA CYS A 15 -8.85 7.52 11.48
C CYS A 15 -8.96 8.26 12.82
N SER A 16 -8.31 7.77 13.88
CA SER A 16 -8.29 8.42 15.20
C SER A 16 -7.02 9.21 15.47
N ASN A 17 -6.04 9.16 14.55
CA ASN A 17 -4.75 9.80 14.71
C ASN A 17 -4.71 11.14 13.97
N LYS A 18 -4.80 12.25 14.71
CA LYS A 18 -4.78 13.61 14.16
C LYS A 18 -3.55 13.91 13.30
N ALA A 19 -2.38 13.37 13.65
CA ALA A 19 -1.16 13.58 12.86
C ALA A 19 -1.25 12.89 11.49
N VAL A 20 -1.85 11.69 11.44
CA VAL A 20 -2.06 10.97 10.18
C VAL A 20 -3.13 11.66 9.33
N GLN A 21 -4.24 12.11 9.93
CA GLN A 21 -5.26 12.89 9.22
C GLN A 21 -4.66 14.16 8.58
N ALA A 22 -3.82 14.89 9.33
CA ALA A 22 -3.11 16.06 8.81
C ALA A 22 -2.19 15.70 7.64
N GLY A 23 -1.48 14.58 7.73
CA GLY A 23 -0.67 14.04 6.64
C GLY A 23 -1.49 13.77 5.37
N PHE A 24 -2.61 13.03 5.48
CA PHE A 24 -3.51 12.79 4.35
C PHE A 24 -4.08 14.08 3.74
N THR A 25 -4.43 15.05 4.58
CA THR A 25 -4.93 16.35 4.14
C THR A 25 -3.87 17.10 3.34
N LEU A 26 -2.64 17.15 3.86
CA LEU A 26 -1.51 17.79 3.18
C LEU A 26 -1.18 17.09 1.86
N SER A 27 -1.17 15.76 1.84
CA SER A 27 -0.98 14.97 0.62
C SER A 27 -2.08 15.26 -0.41
N ALA A 28 -3.36 15.30 0.00
CA ALA A 28 -4.46 15.63 -0.89
C ALA A 28 -4.35 17.04 -1.48
N MET A 29 -3.94 18.03 -0.67
CA MET A 29 -3.66 19.40 -1.15
C MET A 29 -2.52 19.42 -2.16
N LEU A 30 -1.42 18.72 -1.89
CA LEU A 30 -0.27 18.64 -2.78
C LEU A 30 -0.63 17.94 -4.11
N THR A 31 -1.45 16.90 -4.06
CA THR A 31 -1.94 16.22 -5.27
C THR A 31 -2.85 17.13 -6.10
N ARG A 32 -3.73 17.92 -5.46
CA ARG A 32 -4.54 18.94 -6.16
C ARG A 32 -3.66 20.03 -6.80
N LEU A 33 -2.59 20.43 -6.12
CA LEU A 33 -1.61 21.34 -6.70
C LEU A 33 -0.96 20.71 -7.95
N PHE A 34 -0.51 19.46 -7.87
CA PHE A 34 0.05 18.79 -9.05
C PHE A 34 -0.94 18.67 -10.20
N LYS A 35 -2.22 18.40 -9.93
CA LYS A 35 -3.27 18.44 -10.96
C LYS A 35 -3.27 19.76 -11.74
N VAL A 36 -3.20 20.89 -11.03
CA VAL A 36 -3.15 22.24 -11.65
C VAL A 36 -1.85 22.45 -12.43
N LEU A 37 -0.74 21.87 -11.96
CA LEU A 37 0.57 22.01 -12.59
C LEU A 37 0.83 21.01 -13.74
N THR A 38 0.01 19.97 -13.88
CA THR A 38 0.18 18.95 -14.93
C THR A 38 0.10 19.52 -16.34
N PRO A 39 -0.88 20.39 -16.71
CA PRO A 39 -0.98 20.93 -18.06
C PRO A 39 0.23 21.76 -18.51
N ILE A 40 0.96 22.37 -17.57
CA ILE A 40 2.17 23.16 -17.86
C ILE A 40 3.47 22.33 -17.77
N GLY A 41 3.36 21.01 -17.68
CA GLY A 41 4.49 20.08 -17.80
C GLY A 41 5.35 19.91 -16.55
N VAL A 42 5.00 20.51 -15.40
CA VAL A 42 5.79 20.40 -14.16
C VAL A 42 5.85 18.98 -13.65
N VAL A 43 4.72 18.25 -13.67
CA VAL A 43 4.69 16.84 -13.24
C VAL A 43 5.58 15.98 -14.14
N SER A 44 5.51 16.18 -15.46
CA SER A 44 6.38 15.48 -16.42
C SER A 44 7.85 15.79 -16.19
N PHE A 45 8.18 17.05 -15.90
CA PHE A 45 9.54 17.46 -15.57
C PHE A 45 10.04 16.77 -14.30
N LEU A 46 9.28 16.80 -13.21
CA LEU A 46 9.64 16.16 -11.94
C LEU A 46 9.81 14.65 -12.08
N LEU A 47 8.95 13.99 -12.87
CA LEU A 47 9.10 12.57 -13.21
C LEU A 47 10.36 12.32 -14.03
N ALA A 48 10.73 13.19 -14.97
CA ALA A 48 11.91 12.99 -15.81
C ALA A 48 13.23 13.06 -15.03
N ILE A 49 13.27 13.86 -13.95
CA ILE A 49 14.45 14.03 -13.07
C ILE A 49 14.37 13.19 -11.79
N ASP A 50 13.45 12.23 -11.72
CA ASP A 50 13.24 11.33 -10.58
C ASP A 50 13.05 12.06 -9.22
N ASN A 51 12.37 13.22 -9.24
CA ASN A 51 12.22 14.10 -8.08
C ASN A 51 10.75 14.40 -7.73
N LEU A 52 9.83 13.50 -8.09
CA LEU A 52 8.43 13.64 -7.71
C LEU A 52 8.27 13.29 -6.21
N PRO A 53 7.81 14.21 -5.33
CA PRO A 53 7.88 14.03 -3.87
C PRO A 53 7.17 12.80 -3.30
N PHE A 54 6.17 12.27 -4.00
CA PHE A 54 5.42 11.08 -3.56
C PHE A 54 6.12 9.75 -3.85
N TYR A 55 7.18 9.78 -4.66
CA TYR A 55 7.91 8.59 -5.10
C TYR A 55 9.41 8.77 -4.93
N PRO A 56 9.91 8.92 -3.69
CA PRO A 56 11.34 9.08 -3.45
C PRO A 56 12.17 7.85 -3.90
N GLU A 57 11.53 6.69 -4.07
CA GLU A 57 12.16 5.46 -4.57
C GLU A 57 12.26 5.40 -6.10
N GLN A 58 11.80 6.42 -6.84
CA GLN A 58 11.69 6.41 -8.29
C GLN A 58 13.00 6.08 -9.01
N ALA A 59 14.11 6.72 -8.64
CA ALA A 59 15.43 6.47 -9.25
C ALA A 59 15.88 5.01 -9.05
N ALA A 60 15.67 4.47 -7.85
CA ALA A 60 16.00 3.08 -7.54
C ALA A 60 15.09 2.11 -8.30
N PHE A 61 13.80 2.43 -8.41
CA PHE A 61 12.83 1.64 -9.15
C PHE A 61 13.17 1.54 -10.63
N ARG A 62 13.59 2.65 -11.25
CA ARG A 62 14.03 2.70 -12.64
C ARG A 62 15.16 1.71 -12.94
N GLY A 63 16.07 1.49 -11.98
CA GLY A 63 17.16 0.52 -12.11
C GLY A 63 16.74 -0.94 -11.93
N LYS A 64 15.50 -1.22 -11.50
CA LYS A 64 15.00 -2.56 -11.16
C LYS A 64 13.98 -3.13 -12.16
N VAL A 65 13.45 -2.30 -13.06
CA VAL A 65 12.43 -2.71 -14.02
C VAL A 65 12.90 -2.45 -15.44
N SER A 66 12.19 -3.04 -16.42
CA SER A 66 12.45 -2.76 -17.83
C SER A 66 12.14 -1.29 -18.16
N GLN A 67 12.75 -0.76 -19.22
CA GLN A 67 12.45 0.60 -19.69
C GLN A 67 10.98 0.75 -20.12
N GLU A 68 10.37 -0.32 -20.63
CA GLU A 68 8.97 -0.32 -21.00
C GLU A 68 8.07 -0.20 -19.76
N ASP A 69 8.30 -1.03 -18.74
CA ASP A 69 7.55 -0.98 -17.48
C ASP A 69 7.70 0.36 -16.78
N TYR A 70 8.92 0.93 -16.79
CA TYR A 70 9.16 2.25 -16.23
C TYR A 70 8.36 3.33 -16.95
N ARG A 71 8.32 3.31 -18.28
CA ARG A 71 7.51 4.25 -19.08
C ARG A 71 6.02 4.10 -18.80
N ASN A 72 5.54 2.87 -18.68
CA ASN A 72 4.14 2.58 -18.34
C ASN A 72 3.80 3.11 -16.94
N TRP A 73 4.69 2.93 -15.97
CA TRP A 73 4.56 3.49 -14.63
C TRP A 73 4.53 5.02 -14.64
N VAL A 74 5.47 5.69 -15.33
CA VAL A 74 5.49 7.16 -15.48
C VAL A 74 4.17 7.67 -16.06
N TRP A 75 3.66 7.01 -17.09
CA TRP A 75 2.39 7.38 -17.72
C TRP A 75 1.20 7.18 -16.79
N ALA A 76 1.17 6.08 -16.02
CA ALA A 76 0.13 5.83 -15.03
C ALA A 76 0.15 6.89 -13.90
N VAL A 77 1.33 7.22 -13.37
CA VAL A 77 1.48 8.25 -12.34
C VAL A 77 1.05 9.63 -12.87
N GLY A 78 1.51 10.00 -14.07
CA GLY A 78 1.13 11.26 -14.70
C GLY A 78 -0.38 11.39 -14.89
N ARG A 79 -1.04 10.35 -15.38
CA ARG A 79 -2.51 10.32 -15.49
C ARG A 79 -3.21 10.42 -14.14
N ASN A 80 -2.72 9.71 -13.13
CA ASN A 80 -3.34 9.72 -11.82
C ASN A 80 -3.29 11.12 -11.19
N LEU A 81 -2.13 11.78 -11.26
CA LEU A 81 -1.96 13.16 -10.78
C LEU A 81 -2.74 14.19 -11.60
N ALA A 82 -2.95 13.96 -12.90
CA ALA A 82 -3.84 14.78 -13.72
C ALA A 82 -5.33 14.59 -13.36
N GLY A 83 -5.67 13.44 -12.78
CA GLY A 83 -7.02 13.00 -12.46
C GLY A 83 -7.51 13.48 -11.09
N ASN A 84 -8.07 12.56 -10.32
CA ASN A 84 -8.73 12.86 -9.03
C ASN A 84 -8.01 12.21 -7.83
N ALA A 85 -6.71 11.93 -7.96
CA ALA A 85 -5.90 11.34 -6.88
C ALA A 85 -6.03 12.06 -5.52
N GLY A 86 -6.25 13.38 -5.51
CA GLY A 86 -6.46 14.14 -4.27
C GLY A 86 -7.79 13.80 -3.59
N ASP A 87 -8.83 13.51 -4.36
CA ASP A 87 -10.15 13.12 -3.84
C ASP A 87 -10.11 11.67 -3.35
N GLU A 88 -9.39 10.80 -4.07
CA GLU A 88 -9.10 9.43 -3.63
C GLU A 88 -8.40 9.42 -2.26
N LEU A 89 -7.33 10.21 -2.09
CA LEU A 89 -6.62 10.32 -0.80
C LEU A 89 -7.53 10.80 0.34
N THR A 90 -8.45 11.72 0.05
CA THR A 90 -9.40 12.21 1.06
C THR A 90 -10.38 11.10 1.46
N SER A 91 -10.84 10.30 0.50
CA SER A 91 -11.78 9.19 0.73
C SER A 91 -11.19 8.06 1.58
N VAL A 92 -9.86 7.90 1.64
CA VAL A 92 -9.19 6.87 2.46
C VAL A 92 -9.56 7.00 3.94
N LEU A 93 -9.68 8.22 4.47
CA LEU A 93 -10.06 8.44 5.87
C LEU A 93 -11.51 8.02 6.13
N ASP A 94 -12.42 8.33 5.19
CA ASP A 94 -13.83 7.95 5.28
C ASP A 94 -14.02 6.44 5.19
N LEU A 95 -13.26 5.78 4.30
CA LEU A 95 -13.23 4.32 4.18
C LEU A 95 -12.66 3.66 5.43
N ALA A 96 -11.54 4.19 5.96
CA ALA A 96 -10.95 3.69 7.19
C ALA A 96 -11.91 3.85 8.39
N ALA A 97 -12.67 4.95 8.46
CA ALA A 97 -13.70 5.14 9.47
C ALA A 97 -14.86 4.14 9.32
N SER A 98 -15.29 3.89 8.08
CA SER A 98 -16.40 3.00 7.74
C SER A 98 -16.06 1.51 7.93
N SER A 99 -14.78 1.14 7.90
CA SER A 99 -14.31 -0.24 8.10
C SER A 99 -14.76 -0.86 9.43
N LYS A 100 -15.04 -0.05 10.46
CA LYS A 100 -15.58 -0.50 11.75
C LYS A 100 -16.89 -1.28 11.60
N HIS A 101 -17.70 -0.96 10.60
CA HIS A 101 -18.97 -1.64 10.32
C HIS A 101 -18.77 -2.95 9.54
N ILE A 102 -17.67 -3.07 8.79
CA ILE A 102 -17.34 -4.24 7.97
C ILE A 102 -16.76 -5.38 8.82
N ASP A 103 -15.96 -5.05 9.85
CA ASP A 103 -15.38 -6.04 10.76
C ASP A 103 -16.46 -6.85 11.52
N ALA A 104 -17.60 -6.22 11.84
CA ALA A 104 -18.74 -6.86 12.50
C ALA A 104 -19.50 -7.82 11.59
N ALA A 105 -19.46 -7.61 10.27
CA ALA A 105 -20.07 -8.50 9.27
C ALA A 105 -19.14 -9.68 8.91
N ARG A 106 -17.82 -9.43 8.81
CA ARG A 106 -16.84 -10.46 8.46
C ARG A 106 -16.69 -11.55 9.52
N SER A 107 -16.89 -11.19 10.79
CA SER A 107 -16.86 -12.13 11.91
C SER A 107 -18.04 -13.12 11.92
N GLN A 108 -19.03 -12.94 11.02
CA GLN A 108 -20.20 -13.81 10.90
C GLN A 108 -20.07 -14.89 9.81
N GLN A 109 -19.01 -14.87 8.97
CA GLN A 109 -18.79 -15.82 7.87
C GLN A 109 -17.32 -16.29 7.76
N PRO A 110 -16.77 -16.95 8.80
CA PRO A 110 -15.37 -17.39 8.83
C PRO A 110 -14.99 -18.38 7.71
N GLU A 111 -15.94 -19.17 7.21
CA GLU A 111 -15.75 -20.14 6.13
C GLU A 111 -15.41 -19.50 4.77
N HIS A 112 -15.62 -18.19 4.62
CA HIS A 112 -15.32 -17.44 3.41
C HIS A 112 -14.04 -16.58 3.54
N ALA A 113 -13.25 -16.77 4.60
CA ALA A 113 -12.01 -16.03 4.80
C ALA A 113 -10.96 -16.40 3.75
N LEU A 114 -10.62 -15.44 2.88
CA LEU A 114 -9.55 -15.59 1.91
C LEU A 114 -8.18 -15.74 2.60
N PRO A 115 -7.28 -16.59 2.09
CA PRO A 115 -5.87 -16.53 2.44
C PRO A 115 -5.35 -15.11 2.25
N THR A 116 -4.69 -14.58 3.28
CA THR A 116 -4.27 -13.18 3.30
C THR A 116 -2.77 -13.09 3.57
N THR A 117 -2.04 -12.35 2.75
CA THR A 117 -0.66 -11.96 3.04
C THR A 117 -0.63 -10.48 3.37
N VAL A 118 -0.10 -10.13 4.52
CA VAL A 118 0.14 -8.73 4.91
C VAL A 118 1.64 -8.46 4.77
N LEU A 119 2.00 -7.45 3.99
CA LEU A 119 3.35 -6.91 3.91
C LEU A 119 3.38 -5.57 4.62
N THR A 120 4.37 -5.37 5.49
CA THR A 120 4.49 -4.15 6.29
C THR A 120 5.90 -3.58 6.19
N SER A 121 6.00 -2.28 5.95
CA SER A 121 7.26 -1.53 6.05
C SER A 121 7.37 -0.81 7.40
N HIS A 122 8.56 -0.26 7.65
CA HIS A 122 8.83 0.71 8.71
C HIS A 122 8.70 2.18 8.26
N ALA A 123 8.03 2.47 7.13
CA ALA A 123 7.95 3.82 6.57
C ALA A 123 7.45 4.85 7.57
N TYR A 124 6.41 4.49 8.32
CA TYR A 124 5.80 5.35 9.33
C TYR A 124 6.20 4.97 10.78
N GLY A 125 7.29 4.22 10.93
CA GLY A 125 7.90 3.87 12.21
C GLY A 125 7.18 2.78 13.01
N ARG A 126 7.61 2.57 14.27
CA ARG A 126 7.15 1.45 15.10
C ARG A 126 5.64 1.43 15.39
N LYS A 127 5.01 2.61 15.52
CA LYS A 127 3.57 2.70 15.77
C LYS A 127 2.75 2.15 14.60
N TRP A 128 3.22 2.39 13.37
CA TRP A 128 2.61 1.85 12.15
C TRP A 128 2.69 0.33 12.11
N VAL A 129 3.88 -0.22 12.35
CA VAL A 129 4.08 -1.68 12.40
C VAL A 129 3.17 -2.32 13.44
N ALA A 130 3.03 -1.72 14.62
CA ALA A 130 2.12 -2.22 15.64
C ALA A 130 0.64 -2.17 15.21
N MET A 131 0.22 -1.16 14.44
CA MET A 131 -1.13 -1.11 13.86
C MET A 131 -1.34 -2.22 12.83
N GLN A 132 -0.37 -2.44 11.94
CA GLN A 132 -0.40 -3.51 10.95
C GLN A 132 -0.47 -4.90 11.59
N GLN A 133 0.30 -5.14 12.66
CA GLN A 133 0.26 -6.39 13.41
C GLN A 133 -1.13 -6.66 14.01
N ARG A 134 -1.77 -5.64 14.60
CA ARG A 134 -3.14 -5.77 15.13
C ARG A 134 -4.19 -5.98 14.05
N MET A 135 -3.99 -5.41 12.86
CA MET A 135 -4.85 -5.65 11.71
C MET A 135 -4.66 -7.09 11.21
N ALA A 136 -3.42 -7.53 11.03
CA ALA A 136 -3.08 -8.88 10.58
C ALA A 136 -3.63 -9.96 11.53
N SER A 137 -3.62 -9.74 12.84
CA SER A 137 -4.15 -10.70 13.82
C SER A 137 -5.67 -10.92 13.75
N GLN A 138 -6.40 -10.14 12.93
CA GLN A 138 -7.84 -10.29 12.72
C GLN A 138 -8.17 -11.29 11.59
N PHE A 139 -7.15 -11.81 10.89
CA PHE A 139 -7.31 -12.78 9.81
C PHE A 139 -6.94 -14.18 10.30
N GLN A 140 -7.76 -15.18 9.96
CA GLN A 140 -7.53 -16.57 10.39
C GLN A 140 -6.40 -17.26 9.59
N ASN A 141 -6.29 -16.96 8.29
CA ASN A 141 -5.33 -17.56 7.37
C ASN A 141 -4.32 -16.51 6.88
N VAL A 142 -3.49 -15.99 7.79
CA VAL A 142 -2.59 -14.86 7.50
C VAL A 142 -1.11 -15.24 7.47
N LEU A 143 -0.40 -14.75 6.45
CA LEU A 143 1.05 -14.61 6.46
C LEU A 143 1.38 -13.14 6.64
N HIS A 144 1.95 -12.74 7.78
CA HIS A 144 2.41 -11.37 7.99
C HIS A 144 3.93 -11.30 7.87
N LEU A 145 4.42 -10.55 6.89
CA LEU A 145 5.84 -10.27 6.71
C LEU A 145 6.10 -8.79 7.01
N ILE A 146 7.07 -8.53 7.89
CA ILE A 146 7.53 -7.18 8.22
C ILE A 146 8.90 -7.02 7.57
N LEU A 147 8.98 -6.14 6.58
CA LEU A 147 10.21 -5.88 5.86
C LEU A 147 11.06 -4.86 6.63
N PRO A 148 12.39 -4.97 6.63
CA PRO A 148 13.28 -4.01 7.28
C PRO A 148 13.26 -2.62 6.61
N ASP A 149 12.64 -2.51 5.43
CA ASP A 149 12.56 -1.32 4.61
C ASP A 149 11.71 -0.21 5.24
N ARG A 150 12.02 1.05 4.91
CA ARG A 150 11.27 2.25 5.31
C ARG A 150 10.53 2.91 4.13
N SER A 151 10.42 2.24 2.99
CA SER A 151 9.59 2.68 1.86
C SER A 151 8.13 2.31 2.07
N HIS A 152 7.23 3.29 1.91
CA HIS A 152 5.79 3.01 1.83
C HIS A 152 5.43 2.37 0.46
N ASN A 153 6.12 2.79 -0.59
CA ASN A 153 6.02 2.20 -1.93
C ASN A 153 6.86 0.92 -2.00
N MET A 154 6.56 -0.07 -1.15
CA MET A 154 7.32 -1.33 -1.07
C MET A 154 7.40 -2.08 -2.40
N HIS A 155 6.37 -1.94 -3.25
CA HIS A 155 6.33 -2.50 -4.59
C HIS A 155 7.36 -1.85 -5.53
N MET A 156 7.85 -0.65 -5.22
CA MET A 156 8.92 0.02 -5.96
C MET A 156 10.30 -0.26 -5.37
N SER A 157 10.43 -0.28 -4.05
CA SER A 157 11.71 -0.54 -3.38
C SER A 157 12.09 -2.03 -3.40
N GLN A 158 11.12 -2.93 -3.29
CA GLN A 158 11.33 -4.37 -3.21
C GLN A 158 10.31 -5.13 -4.08
N PRO A 159 10.28 -4.89 -5.41
CA PRO A 159 9.30 -5.51 -6.31
C PRO A 159 9.31 -7.03 -6.26
N GLU A 160 10.49 -7.64 -6.13
CA GLU A 160 10.66 -9.10 -6.05
C GLU A 160 10.02 -9.70 -4.79
N LEU A 161 10.20 -9.06 -3.63
CA LEU A 161 9.61 -9.53 -2.37
C LEU A 161 8.08 -9.43 -2.39
N VAL A 162 7.54 -8.38 -3.01
CA VAL A 162 6.10 -8.23 -3.20
C VAL A 162 5.55 -9.33 -4.13
N ALA A 163 6.24 -9.61 -5.24
CA ALA A 163 5.86 -10.68 -6.15
C ALA A 163 5.96 -12.07 -5.50
N GLU A 164 7.03 -12.34 -4.76
CA GLU A 164 7.21 -13.59 -4.02
C GLU A 164 6.11 -13.80 -2.98
N ALA A 165 5.74 -12.74 -2.25
CA ALA A 165 4.65 -12.78 -1.29
C ALA A 165 3.29 -13.08 -1.93
N ALA A 166 3.05 -12.55 -3.14
CA ALA A 166 1.86 -12.87 -3.93
C ALA A 166 1.88 -14.34 -4.40
N MET A 167 3.04 -14.86 -4.84
CA MET A 167 3.18 -16.24 -5.30
C MET A 167 3.08 -17.27 -4.17
N LYS A 168 3.69 -17.02 -3.00
CA LYS A 168 3.65 -17.91 -1.83
C LYS A 168 2.24 -18.19 -1.33
N MET A 169 1.31 -17.27 -1.55
CA MET A 169 -0.10 -17.44 -1.23
C MET A 169 -0.76 -18.55 -2.06
N GLY A 170 -0.34 -18.71 -3.33
CA GLY A 170 -0.84 -19.77 -4.20
C GLY A 170 -0.38 -21.17 -3.80
N LEU A 171 0.77 -21.28 -3.12
CA LEU A 171 1.42 -22.56 -2.81
C LEU A 171 1.02 -23.15 -1.43
N ARG A 172 0.58 -22.32 -0.47
CA ARG A 172 0.26 -22.78 0.89
C ARG A 172 -1.00 -23.62 1.00
N HIS A 173 -1.92 -23.52 0.03
CA HIS A 173 -3.17 -24.28 0.08
C HIS A 173 -3.01 -25.78 -0.22
N ASP A 174 -1.88 -26.18 -0.79
CA ASP A 174 -1.64 -27.58 -1.19
C ASP A 174 -0.83 -28.38 -0.16
N THR A 175 -0.27 -27.78 0.91
CA THR A 175 0.75 -28.47 1.72
C THR A 175 0.81 -28.23 3.24
N GLU A 176 0.17 -27.23 3.84
CA GLU A 176 0.27 -27.04 5.31
C GLU A 176 -1.08 -26.62 5.95
N PRO A 177 -1.42 -27.15 7.15
CA PRO A 177 -2.58 -26.67 7.90
C PRO A 177 -2.35 -25.23 8.38
N ALA A 178 -3.41 -24.43 8.31
CA ALA A 178 -3.45 -23.04 8.75
C ALA A 178 -2.98 -22.88 10.20
N GLY A 179 -1.95 -22.07 10.45
CA GLY A 179 -1.53 -21.76 11.82
C GLY A 179 -0.11 -21.26 12.05
N THR A 180 0.78 -21.23 11.05
CA THR A 180 2.18 -20.86 11.30
C THR A 180 2.48 -19.40 10.94
N LEU A 181 2.46 -18.54 11.96
CA LEU A 181 3.18 -17.26 11.97
C LEU A 181 4.68 -17.56 11.83
N ARG A 182 5.25 -17.26 10.66
CA ARG A 182 6.70 -17.32 10.45
C ARG A 182 7.25 -15.89 10.46
N PHE A 183 8.08 -15.59 11.45
CA PHE A 183 8.93 -14.41 11.44
C PHE A 183 10.17 -14.74 10.60
N ILE A 184 10.43 -13.96 9.56
CA ILE A 184 11.71 -13.94 8.85
C ILE A 184 12.36 -12.60 9.19
#